data_AF-A0A954ZAX1-F1
#
_entry.id   AF-A0A954ZAX1-F1
#
_cell.length_a   1.000
_cell.length_b   1.000
_cell.length_c   1.000
_cell.angle_alpha   90.00
_cell.angle_beta   90.00
_cell.angle_gamma   90.00
#
_symmetry.space_group_name_H-M   'P 1'
#
loop_
_entity.id
_entity.type
_entity.pdbx_description
1 polymer ?
#
loop_
_entity_poly.entity_id
_entity_poly.type
_entity_poly.pdbx_seq_one_letter_code
_entity_poly.pdbx_strand_id
1 'polypeptide(L)'
;MSDSTQQLRRRAQRDYLAARSSDAYLAAMGGSKDAKSAAGALALAQGLGYCRLWGVDLGELDGSVPKSLLTLACTALELRIGELIQQLTAFEQSVEIATDEMEVELRASVILRQRMDGWACWTALDERAQMFLEQEPGAATNVVRRIESLAAAIEQWDVDLQARSDL
;
A
#
# COMPACT_ATOMS: atom_id res chain seq x y z
N MET A 1 8.08 4.33 -32.71
CA MET A 1 7.90 4.67 -31.28
C MET A 1 9.12 5.47 -30.86
N SER A 2 8.94 6.70 -30.38
CA SER A 2 10.04 7.66 -30.16
C SER A 2 10.84 7.33 -28.90
N ASP A 3 12.13 7.70 -28.91
CA ASP A 3 13.09 7.50 -27.82
C ASP A 3 12.62 8.15 -26.49
N SER A 4 11.85 9.23 -26.59
CA SER A 4 11.23 9.95 -25.47
C SER A 4 10.23 9.09 -24.68
N THR A 5 9.38 8.28 -25.35
CA THR A 5 8.42 7.41 -24.69
C THR A 5 9.12 6.30 -23.87
N GLN A 6 10.24 5.78 -24.36
CA GLN A 6 11.02 4.79 -23.61
C GLN A 6 11.71 5.42 -22.39
N GLN A 7 12.23 6.64 -22.52
CA GLN A 7 12.84 7.36 -21.39
C GLN A 7 11.84 7.67 -20.28
N LEU A 8 10.62 8.13 -20.64
CA LEU A 8 9.54 8.40 -19.70
C LEU A 8 9.07 7.13 -18.98
N ARG A 9 8.91 6.02 -19.70
CA ARG A 9 8.61 4.71 -19.07
C ARG A 9 9.70 4.25 -18.11
N ARG A 10 10.98 4.40 -18.50
CA ARG A 10 12.10 4.04 -17.61
C ARG A 10 12.13 4.92 -16.36
N ARG A 11 11.82 6.21 -16.49
CA ARG A 11 11.72 7.13 -15.36
C ARG A 11 10.54 6.76 -14.45
N ALA A 12 9.34 6.58 -14.99
CA ALA A 12 8.17 6.17 -14.21
C ALA A 12 8.36 4.79 -13.55
N GLN A 13 9.01 3.86 -14.24
CA GLN A 13 9.36 2.55 -13.68
C GLN A 13 10.42 2.67 -12.59
N ARG A 14 11.43 3.54 -12.75
CA ARG A 14 12.42 3.84 -11.71
C ARG A 14 11.76 4.50 -10.51
N ASP A 15 10.86 5.44 -10.72
CA ASP A 15 10.17 6.17 -9.66
C ASP A 15 9.15 5.24 -8.96
N TYR A 16 8.48 4.34 -9.68
CA TYR A 16 7.69 3.24 -9.12
C TYR A 16 8.56 2.28 -8.31
N LEU A 17 9.71 1.86 -8.85
CA LEU A 17 10.64 1.00 -8.14
C LEU A 17 11.26 1.71 -6.94
N ALA A 18 11.44 3.02 -6.96
CA ALA A 18 11.90 3.80 -5.81
C ALA A 18 10.80 3.92 -4.76
N ALA A 19 9.54 4.16 -5.17
CA ALA A 19 8.37 4.20 -4.29
C ALA A 19 8.01 2.82 -3.71
N ARG A 20 8.33 1.74 -4.45
CA ARG A 20 8.24 0.35 -4.02
C ARG A 20 9.49 -0.10 -3.26
N SER A 21 10.64 0.53 -3.51
CA SER A 21 11.89 0.15 -2.86
C SER A 21 11.68 0.38 -1.39
N SER A 22 11.84 -0.71 -0.66
CA SER A 22 11.86 -0.71 0.78
C SER A 22 12.81 0.36 1.33
N ASP A 23 13.78 0.87 0.56
CA ASP A 23 14.85 1.77 0.99
C ASP A 23 14.38 3.13 1.53
N ALA A 24 13.37 3.78 0.95
CA ALA A 24 12.85 5.04 1.50
C ALA A 24 12.09 4.81 2.83
N TYR A 25 11.30 3.74 2.87
CA TYR A 25 10.59 3.27 4.07
C TYR A 25 11.55 2.75 5.16
N LEU A 26 12.61 2.04 4.77
CA LEU A 26 13.67 1.53 5.64
C LEU A 26 14.51 2.69 6.18
N ALA A 27 14.76 3.72 5.38
CA ALA A 27 15.42 4.94 5.82
C ALA A 27 14.54 5.73 6.82
N ALA A 28 13.23 5.85 6.56
CA ALA A 28 12.27 6.47 7.47
C ALA A 28 12.15 5.74 8.82
N MET A 29 12.32 4.42 8.81
CA MET A 29 12.31 3.54 10.00
C MET A 29 13.71 3.33 10.63
N GLY A 30 14.71 4.12 10.24
CA GLY A 30 16.03 4.14 10.88
C GLY A 30 16.92 2.92 10.60
N GLY A 31 16.62 2.13 9.55
CA GLY A 31 17.45 1.01 9.10
C GLY A 31 17.59 -0.16 10.09
N SER A 32 16.80 -0.19 11.15
CA SER A 32 16.86 -1.22 12.19
C SER A 32 16.36 -2.58 11.69
N LYS A 33 16.69 -3.66 12.40
CA LYS A 33 16.18 -5.01 12.11
C LYS A 33 14.64 -5.05 12.11
N ASP A 34 14.02 -4.18 12.89
CA ASP A 34 12.57 -4.06 13.02
C ASP A 34 11.96 -3.40 11.77
N ALA A 35 12.66 -2.43 11.16
CA ALA A 35 12.26 -1.79 9.90
C ALA A 35 12.17 -2.81 8.74
N LYS A 36 13.18 -3.67 8.60
CA LYS A 36 13.21 -4.74 7.58
C LYS A 36 12.13 -5.77 7.80
N SER A 37 11.86 -6.11 9.06
CA SER A 37 10.81 -7.06 9.42
C SER A 37 9.42 -6.49 9.13
N ALA A 38 9.20 -5.20 9.41
CA ALA A 38 7.96 -4.51 9.08
C ALA A 38 7.72 -4.42 7.56
N ALA A 39 8.75 -4.08 6.78
CA ALA A 39 8.66 -4.06 5.32
C ALA A 39 8.35 -5.45 4.73
N GLY A 40 8.99 -6.50 5.24
CA GLY A 40 8.71 -7.88 4.85
C GLY A 40 7.27 -8.30 5.19
N ALA A 41 6.78 -7.92 6.37
CA ALA A 41 5.41 -8.18 6.79
C ALA A 41 4.38 -7.45 5.90
N LEU A 42 4.65 -6.20 5.49
CA LEU A 42 3.82 -5.47 4.55
C LEU A 42 3.79 -6.13 3.17
N ALA A 43 4.95 -6.48 2.63
CA ALA A 43 5.05 -7.13 1.32
C ALA A 43 4.33 -8.49 1.30
N LEU A 44 4.40 -9.25 2.41
CA LEU A 44 3.63 -10.48 2.56
C LEU A 44 2.13 -10.20 2.57
N ALA A 45 1.66 -9.24 3.39
CA ALA A 45 0.25 -8.88 3.45
C ALA A 45 -0.29 -8.43 2.08
N GLN A 46 0.48 -7.62 1.35
CA GLN A 46 0.15 -7.20 -0.01
C GLN A 46 0.00 -8.40 -0.96
N GLY A 47 0.98 -9.31 -0.97
CA GLY A 47 0.95 -10.49 -1.84
C GLY A 47 -0.23 -11.41 -1.56
N LEU A 48 -0.49 -11.67 -0.28
CA LEU A 48 -1.64 -12.46 0.17
C LEU A 48 -2.97 -11.81 -0.21
N GLY A 49 -3.09 -10.50 0.03
CA GLY A 49 -4.27 -9.73 -0.32
C GLY A 49 -4.57 -9.73 -1.81
N TYR A 50 -3.53 -9.64 -2.64
CA TYR A 50 -3.70 -9.76 -4.08
C TYR A 50 -4.16 -11.15 -4.52
N CYS A 51 -3.62 -12.21 -3.90
CA CYS A 51 -4.12 -13.56 -4.16
C CYS A 51 -5.61 -13.64 -3.83
N ARG A 52 -6.04 -13.01 -2.73
CA ARG A 52 -7.45 -12.96 -2.33
C ARG A 52 -8.33 -12.18 -3.30
N LEU A 53 -7.93 -10.96 -3.65
CA LEU A 53 -8.67 -10.09 -4.56
C LEU A 53 -8.82 -10.68 -5.97
N TRP A 54 -7.86 -11.50 -6.41
CA TRP A 54 -7.90 -12.16 -7.72
C TRP A 54 -8.40 -13.61 -7.68
N GLY A 55 -8.83 -14.11 -6.51
CA GLY A 55 -9.32 -15.47 -6.36
C GLY A 55 -8.27 -16.54 -6.68
N VAL A 56 -6.99 -16.25 -6.45
CA VAL A 56 -5.90 -17.21 -6.60
C VAL A 56 -5.96 -18.21 -5.46
N ASP A 57 -6.12 -19.48 -5.80
CA ASP A 57 -6.03 -20.57 -4.85
C ASP A 57 -4.57 -20.81 -4.45
N LEU A 58 -4.30 -20.72 -3.15
CA LEU A 58 -2.97 -20.93 -2.57
C LEU A 58 -2.77 -22.37 -2.04
N GLY A 59 -3.74 -23.26 -2.29
CA GLY A 59 -3.71 -24.66 -1.87
C GLY A 59 -3.84 -24.79 -0.35
N GLU A 60 -2.84 -25.40 0.30
CA GLU A 60 -2.86 -25.65 1.75
C GLU A 60 -2.55 -24.41 2.61
N LEU A 61 -2.09 -23.32 2.00
CA LEU A 61 -1.82 -22.09 2.72
C LEU A 61 -3.13 -21.32 2.93
N ASP A 62 -3.43 -21.02 4.19
CA ASP A 62 -4.62 -20.29 4.67
C ASP A 62 -4.75 -18.84 4.13
N GLY A 63 -3.88 -18.41 3.20
CA GLY A 63 -3.95 -17.10 2.55
C GLY A 63 -3.86 -15.87 3.46
N SER A 64 -3.79 -16.07 4.79
CA SER A 64 -3.94 -15.05 5.80
C SER A 64 -2.59 -14.70 6.43
N VAL A 65 -2.40 -13.42 6.77
CA VAL A 65 -1.14 -12.93 7.36
C VAL A 65 -0.86 -13.63 8.70
N PRO A 66 0.30 -14.24 8.95
CA PRO A 66 0.58 -14.90 10.23
C PRO A 66 0.36 -14.00 11.45
N LYS A 67 -0.22 -14.53 12.55
CA LYS A 67 -0.49 -13.77 13.79
C LYS A 67 0.73 -13.02 14.32
N SER A 68 1.92 -13.62 14.22
CA SER A 68 3.19 -13.02 14.65
C SER A 68 3.61 -11.79 13.84
N LEU A 69 3.11 -11.63 12.62
CA LEU A 69 3.45 -10.53 11.71
C LEU A 69 2.37 -9.45 11.66
N LEU A 70 1.18 -9.69 12.24
CA LEU A 70 0.02 -8.83 12.12
C LEU A 70 0.30 -7.39 12.60
N THR A 71 0.89 -7.23 13.78
CA THR A 71 1.25 -5.91 14.34
C THR A 71 2.30 -5.18 13.49
N LEU A 72 3.28 -5.91 12.95
CA LEU A 72 4.32 -5.35 12.10
C LEU A 72 3.73 -4.87 10.76
N ALA A 73 2.88 -5.68 10.15
CA ALA A 73 2.19 -5.32 8.91
C ALA A 73 1.24 -4.12 9.10
N CYS A 74 0.48 -4.07 10.20
CA CYS A 74 -0.36 -2.91 10.53
C CYS A 74 0.47 -1.63 10.67
N THR A 75 1.58 -1.70 11.41
CA THR A 75 2.48 -0.54 11.60
C THR A 75 3.06 -0.07 10.28
N ALA A 76 3.47 -1.02 9.43
CA ALA A 76 4.01 -0.69 8.12
C ALA A 76 2.97 -0.07 7.19
N LEU A 77 1.72 -0.57 7.23
CA LEU A 77 0.63 -0.04 6.43
C LEU A 77 0.24 1.37 6.89
N GLU A 78 0.20 1.65 8.20
CA GLU A 78 -0.08 3.00 8.73
C GLU A 78 0.93 4.02 8.22
N LEU A 79 2.22 3.69 8.33
CA LEU A 79 3.30 4.53 7.82
C LEU A 79 3.16 4.73 6.31
N ARG A 80 2.87 3.65 5.59
CA ARG A 80 2.70 3.68 4.13
C ARG A 80 1.54 4.58 3.72
N ILE A 81 0.39 4.53 4.41
CA ILE A 81 -0.74 5.43 4.14
C ILE A 81 -0.32 6.89 4.35
N GLY A 82 0.42 7.18 5.42
CA GLY A 82 0.98 8.52 5.64
C GLY A 82 1.85 9.01 4.48
N GLU A 83 2.71 8.15 3.94
CA GLU A 83 3.51 8.46 2.74
C GLU A 83 2.63 8.69 1.50
N LEU A 84 1.57 7.90 1.32
CA LEU A 84 0.67 7.99 0.18
C LEU A 84 -0.12 9.30 0.17
N ILE A 85 -0.56 9.76 1.34
CA ILE A 85 -1.20 11.08 1.51
C ILE A 85 -0.24 12.21 1.11
N GLN A 86 1.03 12.12 1.52
CA GLN A 86 2.05 13.10 1.12
C GLN A 86 2.33 13.04 -0.39
N GLN A 87 2.41 11.85 -0.98
CA GLN A 87 2.60 11.67 -2.42
C GLN A 87 1.42 12.22 -3.22
N LEU A 88 0.19 12.04 -2.76
CA LEU A 88 -1.00 12.63 -3.41
C LEU A 88 -0.93 14.15 -3.43
N THR A 89 -0.49 14.76 -2.32
CA THR A 89 -0.31 16.21 -2.23
C THR A 89 0.78 16.71 -3.17
N ALA A 90 1.90 15.99 -3.27
CA ALA A 90 2.97 16.33 -4.20
C ALA A 90 2.55 16.11 -5.67
N PHE A 91 1.70 15.12 -5.94
CA PHE A 91 1.20 14.84 -7.28
C PHE A 91 0.38 16.00 -7.83
N GLU A 92 -0.55 16.55 -7.06
CA GLU A 92 -1.39 17.69 -7.44
C GLU A 92 -0.55 18.89 -7.91
N GLN A 93 0.42 19.32 -7.09
CA GLN A 93 1.36 20.39 -7.43
C GLN A 93 2.14 20.08 -8.71
N SER A 94 2.41 18.79 -8.95
CA SER A 94 3.20 18.36 -10.10
C SER A 94 2.39 18.29 -11.39
N VAL A 95 1.07 18.08 -11.31
CA VAL A 95 0.15 18.12 -12.46
C VAL A 95 -0.01 19.56 -12.94
N GLU A 96 -0.16 20.52 -12.03
CA GLU A 96 -0.29 21.95 -12.36
C GLU A 96 0.89 22.49 -13.18
N ILE A 97 2.09 21.94 -12.96
CA ILE A 97 3.35 22.40 -13.57
C ILE A 97 3.76 21.52 -14.76
N ALA A 98 3.11 20.37 -14.95
CA ALA A 98 3.45 19.44 -16.01
C ALA A 98 3.10 20.01 -17.39
N THR A 99 4.02 19.87 -18.34
CA THR A 99 3.82 20.28 -19.75
C THR A 99 3.57 19.09 -20.67
N ASP A 100 3.69 17.86 -20.16
CA ASP A 100 3.51 16.61 -20.90
C ASP A 100 2.40 15.76 -20.24
N GLU A 101 1.30 15.57 -20.96
CA GLU A 101 0.14 14.77 -20.55
C GLU A 101 0.50 13.31 -20.26
N MET A 102 1.49 12.76 -20.98
CA MET A 102 1.94 11.38 -20.75
C MET A 102 2.70 11.23 -19.42
N GLU A 103 3.38 12.28 -18.97
CA GLU A 103 4.03 12.28 -17.65
C GLU A 103 2.99 12.29 -16.52
N VAL A 104 1.90 13.04 -16.69
CA VAL A 104 0.76 13.06 -15.77
C VAL A 104 0.09 11.68 -15.70
N GLU A 105 -0.23 11.07 -16.85
CA GLU A 105 -0.89 9.75 -16.92
C GLU A 105 -0.06 8.65 -16.23
N LEU A 106 1.27 8.64 -16.45
CA LEU A 106 2.17 7.67 -15.82
C LEU A 106 2.22 7.84 -14.31
N ARG A 107 2.23 9.07 -13.81
CA ARG A 107 2.23 9.35 -12.36
C ARG A 107 0.88 8.98 -11.73
N ALA A 108 -0.24 9.31 -12.40
CA ALA A 108 -1.57 8.88 -11.98
C ALA A 108 -1.67 7.35 -11.88
N SER A 109 -1.11 6.64 -12.86
CA SER A 109 -1.06 5.17 -12.87
C SER A 109 -0.30 4.59 -11.67
N VAL A 110 0.76 5.27 -11.20
CA VAL A 110 1.50 4.85 -10.00
C VAL A 110 0.63 5.00 -8.75
N ILE A 111 -0.07 6.13 -8.61
CA ILE A 111 -0.95 6.39 -7.45
C ILE A 111 -2.11 5.39 -7.42
N LEU A 112 -2.76 5.15 -8.56
CA LEU A 112 -3.84 4.15 -8.67
C LEU A 112 -3.36 2.73 -8.31
N ARG A 113 -2.13 2.38 -8.68
CA ARG A 113 -1.55 1.09 -8.27
C ARG A 113 -1.29 1.03 -6.77
N GLN A 114 -0.74 2.09 -6.20
CA GLN A 114 -0.51 2.16 -4.75
C GLN A 114 -1.83 2.09 -3.97
N ARG A 115 -2.92 2.62 -4.56
CA ARG A 115 -4.27 2.48 -4.02
C ARG A 115 -4.69 1.03 -3.92
N MET A 116 -4.52 0.28 -5.02
CA MET A 116 -4.75 -1.16 -5.00
C MET A 116 -3.84 -1.88 -3.99
N ASP A 117 -2.56 -1.48 -3.88
CA ASP A 117 -1.63 -2.08 -2.93
C ASP A 117 -2.10 -1.91 -1.47
N GLY A 118 -2.63 -0.73 -1.11
CA GLY A 118 -3.20 -0.45 0.21
C GLY A 118 -4.40 -1.33 0.54
N TRP A 119 -5.37 -1.39 -0.39
CA TRP A 119 -6.55 -2.25 -0.25
C TRP A 119 -6.23 -3.74 -0.21
N ALA A 120 -5.26 -4.19 -1.01
CA ALA A 120 -4.75 -5.56 -0.95
C ALA A 120 -4.18 -5.86 0.45
N CYS A 121 -3.29 -5.01 0.97
CA CYS A 121 -2.75 -5.19 2.32
C CYS A 121 -3.87 -5.26 3.36
N TRP A 122 -4.81 -4.31 3.35
CA TRP A 122 -5.91 -4.26 4.29
C TRP A 122 -6.76 -5.54 4.25
N THR A 123 -7.11 -6.03 3.05
CA THR A 123 -7.91 -7.26 2.87
C THR A 123 -7.28 -8.45 3.60
N ALA A 124 -5.96 -8.65 3.45
CA ALA A 124 -5.26 -9.76 4.09
C ALA A 124 -5.16 -9.61 5.62
N LEU A 125 -5.11 -8.37 6.12
CA LEU A 125 -5.10 -8.08 7.55
C LEU A 125 -6.49 -8.28 8.17
N ASP A 126 -7.54 -7.82 7.49
CA ASP A 126 -8.93 -7.96 7.92
C ASP A 126 -9.35 -9.42 8.00
N GLU A 127 -9.03 -10.24 7.00
CA GLU A 127 -9.32 -11.68 7.02
C GLU A 127 -8.65 -12.37 8.21
N ARG A 128 -7.39 -12.03 8.51
CA ARG A 128 -6.73 -12.53 9.72
C ARG A 128 -7.41 -12.02 11.00
N ALA A 129 -7.87 -10.78 11.03
CA ALA A 129 -8.57 -10.21 12.17
C ALA A 129 -9.90 -10.94 12.45
N GLN A 130 -10.65 -11.27 11.40
CA GLN A 130 -11.89 -12.06 11.49
C GLN A 130 -11.61 -13.46 12.05
N MET A 131 -10.62 -14.18 11.51
CA MET A 131 -10.20 -15.49 12.05
C MET A 131 -9.79 -15.40 13.53
N PHE A 132 -9.14 -14.30 13.90
CA PHE A 132 -8.72 -14.06 15.27
C PHE A 132 -9.90 -13.89 16.23
N LEU A 133 -10.91 -13.10 15.82
CA LEU A 133 -12.15 -12.89 16.57
C LEU A 133 -12.97 -14.18 16.73
N GLU A 134 -12.98 -15.04 15.72
CA GLU A 134 -13.66 -16.34 15.75
C GLU A 134 -12.98 -17.33 16.72
N GLN A 135 -11.65 -17.36 16.72
CA GLN A 135 -10.86 -18.31 17.52
C GLN A 135 -10.69 -17.87 18.97
N GLU A 136 -10.59 -16.56 19.23
CA GLU A 136 -10.37 -16.01 20.57
C GLU A 136 -11.39 -14.88 20.88
N PRO A 137 -12.67 -15.21 21.13
CA PRO A 137 -13.73 -14.22 21.39
C PRO A 137 -13.42 -13.43 22.69
N GLY A 138 -12.91 -12.21 22.55
CA GLY A 138 -12.50 -11.34 23.66
C GLY A 138 -11.01 -10.97 23.66
N ALA A 139 -10.19 -11.62 22.82
CA ALA A 139 -8.83 -11.19 22.57
C ALA A 139 -8.77 -10.17 21.42
N ALA A 140 -7.85 -9.21 21.54
CA ALA A 140 -7.43 -8.21 20.53
C ALA A 140 -8.44 -7.19 20.01
N THR A 141 -9.19 -6.54 20.90
CA THR A 141 -9.84 -5.24 20.59
C THR A 141 -8.88 -4.20 20.02
N ASN A 142 -7.60 -4.22 20.39
CA ASN A 142 -6.64 -3.21 19.93
C ASN A 142 -6.16 -3.41 18.49
N VAL A 143 -5.88 -4.65 18.07
CA VAL A 143 -5.39 -4.90 16.69
C VAL A 143 -6.54 -4.82 15.69
N VAL A 144 -7.72 -5.35 16.04
CA VAL A 144 -8.92 -5.23 15.21
C VAL A 144 -9.26 -3.76 14.98
N ARG A 145 -9.37 -2.97 16.05
CA ARG A 145 -9.61 -1.52 15.97
C ARG A 145 -8.55 -0.78 15.15
N ARG A 146 -7.30 -1.25 15.18
CA ARG A 146 -6.21 -0.70 14.37
C ARG A 146 -6.43 -0.99 12.88
N ILE A 147 -6.87 -2.20 12.53
CA ILE A 147 -7.20 -2.60 11.16
C ILE A 147 -8.43 -1.85 10.63
N GLU A 148 -9.44 -1.62 11.49
CA GLU A 148 -10.59 -0.76 11.16
C GLU A 148 -10.15 0.69 10.91
N SER A 149 -9.26 1.23 11.76
CA SER A 149 -8.72 2.59 11.58
C SER A 149 -7.92 2.72 10.28
N LEU A 150 -7.19 1.66 9.91
CA LEU A 150 -6.47 1.55 8.64
C LEU A 150 -7.43 1.57 7.44
N ALA A 151 -8.57 0.88 7.54
CA ALA A 151 -9.63 0.92 6.51
C ALA A 151 -10.10 2.36 6.28
N ALA A 152 -10.49 3.04 7.37
CA ALA A 152 -10.96 4.43 7.31
C ALA A 152 -9.91 5.38 6.72
N ALA A 153 -8.62 5.16 7.02
CA ALA A 153 -7.54 5.97 6.46
C ALA A 153 -7.34 5.74 4.96
N ILE A 154 -7.48 4.50 4.47
CA ILE A 154 -7.45 4.19 3.03
C ILE A 154 -8.67 4.78 2.33
N GLU A 155 -9.86 4.66 2.93
CA GLU A 155 -11.09 5.25 2.40
C GLU A 155 -10.99 6.78 2.30
N GLN A 156 -10.47 7.45 3.33
CA GLN A 156 -10.27 8.90 3.28
C GLN A 156 -9.30 9.28 2.17
N TRP A 157 -8.21 8.52 2.00
CA TRP A 157 -7.27 8.75 0.91
C TRP A 157 -7.90 8.53 -0.47
N ASP A 158 -8.80 7.55 -0.61
CA ASP A 158 -9.58 7.31 -1.82
C ASP A 158 -10.51 8.49 -2.15
N VAL A 159 -11.19 9.03 -1.13
CA VAL A 159 -12.03 10.22 -1.28
C VAL A 159 -11.20 11.41 -1.73
N ASP A 160 -10.04 11.62 -1.09
CA ASP A 160 -9.12 12.71 -1.44
C ASP A 160 -8.59 12.56 -2.87
N LEU A 161 -8.34 11.33 -3.32
CA LEU A 161 -7.91 11.02 -4.69
C LEU A 161 -9.02 11.33 -5.71
N GLN A 162 -10.26 10.91 -5.43
CA GLN A 162 -11.41 11.14 -6.31
C GLN A 162 -11.73 12.63 -6.45
N ALA A 163 -11.70 13.38 -5.34
CA ALA A 163 -11.94 14.81 -5.35
C ALA A 163 -10.94 15.57 -6.24
N ARG A 164 -9.73 15.02 -6.43
CA ARG A 164 -8.67 15.59 -7.26
C ARG A 164 -8.66 15.07 -8.70
N SER A 165 -9.32 13.95 -8.98
CA SER A 165 -9.45 13.43 -10.36
C SER A 165 -10.54 14.13 -11.17
N ASP A 166 -11.45 14.84 -10.50
CA ASP A 166 -12.52 15.63 -11.12
C ASP A 166 -12.08 17.07 -11.48
N LEU A 167 -10.81 17.42 -11.25
CA LEU A 167 -10.17 18.70 -11.63
C LEU A 167 -9.49 18.59 -13.00
#